data_AF-A0A820GVY9-F1
#
_entry.id   AF-A0A820GVY9-F1
#
_cell.length_a   1.000
_cell.length_b   1.000
_cell.length_c   1.000
_cell.angle_alpha   90.00
_cell.angle_beta   90.00
_cell.angle_gamma   90.00
#
_symmetry.space_group_name_H-M   'P 1'
#
loop_
_entity.id
_entity.type
_entity.pdbx_description
1 polymer ?
#
loop_
_entity_poly.entity_id
_entity_poly.type
_entity_poly.pdbx_seq_one_letter_code
_entity_poly.pdbx_strand_id
1 'polypeptide(L)' 'MSSSKAVLRFGKLSEHAFSPIKGSAYAAGWDLRSAYDYVLPARGKITAQTDIQIAVPHGCYGRVAPRSGLAAKFGIDTG' A
#
# COMPACT_ATOMS: atom_id res chain seq x y z
N MET A 1 -17.45 -20.25 18.40
CA MET A 1 -17.39 -19.16 17.41
C MET A 1 -16.30 -19.48 16.42
N SER A 2 -16.63 -19.82 15.18
CA SER A 2 -15.65 -20.10 14.13
C SER A 2 -14.83 -18.84 13.89
N SER A 3 -13.54 -18.87 14.22
CA SER A 3 -12.62 -17.77 13.92
C SER A 3 -12.48 -17.69 12.40
N SER A 4 -13.30 -16.84 11.78
CA SER A 4 -13.21 -16.59 10.35
C SER A 4 -11.84 -15.96 10.09
N LYS A 5 -10.97 -16.69 9.40
CA LYS A 5 -9.62 -16.24 9.04
C LYS A 5 -9.75 -14.88 8.34
N ALA A 6 -9.10 -13.84 8.86
CA ALA A 6 -9.10 -12.53 8.23
C ALA A 6 -8.40 -12.63 6.86
N VAL A 7 -9.15 -12.43 5.78
CA VAL A 7 -8.64 -12.47 4.40
C VAL A 7 -8.68 -11.06 3.83
N LEU A 8 -7.51 -10.54 3.44
CA LEU A 8 -7.39 -9.33 2.65
C LEU A 8 -7.57 -9.69 1.17
N ARG A 9 -8.58 -9.13 0.51
CA ARG A 9 -8.81 -9.35 -0.92
C ARG A 9 -8.34 -8.12 -1.71
N PHE A 10 -7.76 -8.35 -2.87
CA PHE A 10 -7.40 -7.27 -3.79
C PHE A 10 -7.76 -7.63 -5.23
N GLY A 11 -8.06 -6.61 -6.03
CA GLY A 11 -8.25 -6.70 -7.47
C GLY A 11 -7.27 -5.78 -8.18
N LYS A 12 -6.74 -6.23 -9.32
CA LYS A 12 -5.95 -5.39 -10.22
C LYS A 12 -6.88 -4.77 -11.25
N LEU A 13 -6.76 -3.46 -11.45
CA LEU A 13 -7.59 -2.70 -12.39
C LEU A 13 -6.93 -2.52 -13.76
N SER A 14 -5.61 -2.72 -13.84
CA SER A 14 -4.83 -2.61 -15.08
C SER A 14 -3.68 -3.63 -15.10
N GLU A 15 -3.01 -3.73 -16.25
CA GLU A 15 -1.76 -4.49 -16.42
C GLU A 15 -0.56 -3.89 -15.68
N HIS A 16 -0.60 -2.58 -15.36
CA HIS A 16 0.44 -1.87 -14.63
C HIS A 16 0.36 -2.12 -13.12
N ALA A 17 -0.75 -2.68 -12.64
CA ALA A 17 -0.98 -2.93 -11.23
C ALA A 17 -0.08 -4.03 -10.65
N PHE A 18 0.49 -3.77 -9.49
CA PHE A 18 1.32 -4.71 -8.76
C PHE A 18 0.54 -5.38 -7.61
N SER A 19 0.74 -6.69 -7.45
CA SER A 19 0.17 -7.40 -6.29
C SER A 19 0.83 -6.88 -4.99
N PRO A 20 0.06 -6.62 -3.91
CA PRO A 20 0.62 -6.28 -2.61
C PRO A 20 1.52 -7.40 -2.09
N ILE A 21 2.65 -7.04 -1.47
CA ILE A 21 3.65 -8.01 -0.98
C ILE A 21 3.79 -7.90 0.53
N LYS A 22 3.83 -9.03 1.23
CA LYS A 22 4.15 -9.05 2.66
C LYS A 22 5.64 -9.33 2.83
N GLY A 23 6.37 -8.38 3.41
CA GLY A 23 7.83 -8.48 3.56
C GLY A 23 8.30 -9.58 4.52
N SER A 24 7.46 -9.99 5.47
CA SER A 24 7.73 -11.11 6.38
C SER A 24 6.42 -11.66 6.96
N ALA A 25 6.48 -12.83 7.60
CA ALA A 25 5.31 -13.46 8.22
C ALA A 25 4.59 -12.52 9.21
N TYR A 26 5.36 -11.73 9.98
CA TYR A 26 4.89 -10.84 11.03
C TYR A 26 4.91 -9.35 10.64
N ALA A 27 5.12 -9.03 9.36
CA ALA A 27 5.06 -7.65 8.91
C ALA A 27 3.68 -7.04 9.22
N ALA A 28 3.69 -5.80 9.72
CA ALA A 28 2.49 -5.08 10.12
C ALA A 28 1.59 -4.67 8.95
N GLY A 29 2.12 -4.64 7.73
CA GLY A 29 1.40 -4.22 6.54
C GLY A 29 1.87 -4.93 5.28
N TRP A 30 1.28 -4.52 4.17
CA TRP A 30 1.61 -4.96 2.82
C TRP A 30 2.27 -3.82 2.07
N ASP A 31 3.39 -4.11 1.42
CA ASP A 31 4.08 -3.14 0.56
C ASP A 31 3.22 -2.88 -0.68
N LEU A 32 2.97 -1.60 -0.93
CA LEU A 32 2.29 -1.09 -2.12
C LEU A 32 3.31 -0.52 -3.10
N ARG A 33 3.01 -0.60 -4.39
CA ARG A 33 3.85 -0.07 -5.47
C ARG A 33 3.02 0.83 -6.38
N SER A 34 3.63 1.88 -6.90
CA SER A 34 3.02 2.69 -7.94
C SER A 34 2.90 1.88 -9.23
N ALA A 35 1.80 2.07 -9.95
CA ALA A 35 1.59 1.49 -11.28
C ALA A 35 2.43 2.23 -12.35
N TYR A 36 2.79 3.49 -12.08
CA TYR A 36 3.49 4.37 -13.01
C TYR A 36 4.72 5.01 -12.37
N ASP A 37 5.56 5.58 -13.23
CA ASP A 37 6.71 6.38 -12.82
C ASP A 37 6.30 7.79 -12.45
N TYR A 38 6.87 8.30 -11.36
CA TYR A 38 6.60 9.64 -10.86
C TYR A 38 7.88 10.35 -10.44
N VAL A 39 7.91 11.66 -10.67
CA VAL A 39 8.90 12.57 -10.07
C VAL A 39 8.19 13.37 -9.00
N LEU A 40 8.57 13.17 -7.73
CA LEU A 40 8.09 13.97 -6.62
C LEU A 40 8.97 15.23 -6.50
N PRO A 41 8.45 16.45 -6.76
CA PRO A 41 9.23 17.67 -6.57
C PRO A 41 9.51 17.89 -5.09
N ALA A 42 10.68 18.49 -4.79
CA ALA A 42 11.07 18.80 -3.43
C ALA A 42 10.00 19.67 -2.73
N ARG A 43 9.59 19.25 -1.52
CA ARG A 43 8.51 19.89 -0.73
C ARG A 43 7.16 19.95 -1.45
N GLY A 44 6.95 19.17 -2.50
CA GLY A 44 5.68 19.05 -3.19
C GLY A 44 4.87 17.84 -2.76
N LYS A 45 3.74 17.61 -3.45
CA LYS A 45 2.85 16.47 -3.25
C LYS A 45 2.42 15.92 -4.60
N ILE A 46 2.29 14.59 -4.67
CA ILE A 46 1.70 13.88 -5.81
C ILE A 46 0.71 12.85 -5.29
N THR A 47 -0.15 12.38 -6.18
CA THR A 47 -0.98 11.19 -5.96
C THR A 47 -0.42 10.06 -6.82
N ALA A 48 0.29 9.12 -6.21
CA ALA A 48 0.82 7.94 -6.90
C ALA A 48 -0.30 6.90 -7.07
N GLN A 49 -0.69 6.63 -8.31
CA GLN A 49 -1.69 5.62 -8.62
C GLN A 49 -1.09 4.22 -8.50
N THR A 50 -1.88 3.27 -7.98
CA THR A 50 -1.47 1.88 -7.72
C THR A 50 -2.23 0.86 -8.56
N ASP A 51 -3.33 1.28 -9.20
CA ASP A 51 -4.25 0.46 -9.99
C ASP A 51 -4.74 -0.82 -9.29
N ILE A 52 -4.83 -0.78 -7.96
CA ILE A 52 -5.43 -1.86 -7.17
C ILE A 52 -6.64 -1.35 -6.41
N GLN A 53 -7.58 -2.26 -6.19
CA GLN A 53 -8.65 -2.10 -5.21
C GLN A 53 -8.45 -3.11 -4.10
N ILE A 54 -8.73 -2.71 -2.87
CA ILE A 54 -8.58 -3.54 -1.68
C ILE A 54 -9.92 -3.61 -0.96
N ALA A 55 -10.40 -4.83 -0.73
CA ALA A 55 -11.50 -5.09 0.20
C ALA A 55 -10.88 -5.54 1.53
N VAL A 56 -10.92 -4.63 2.51
CA VAL A 56 -10.41 -4.89 3.85
C VAL A 56 -11.31 -5.86 4.62
N PRO A 57 -10.76 -6.67 5.54
CA PRO A 57 -11.55 -7.52 6.42
C PRO A 57 -12.55 -6.69 7.24
N HIS A 58 -13.69 -7.30 7.57
CA HIS A 58 -14.69 -6.68 8.41
C HIS A 58 -14.11 -6.26 9.78
N GLY A 59 -14.47 -5.07 10.26
CA GLY A 59 -13.94 -4.50 11.51
C GLY A 59 -12.55 -3.87 11.38
N CYS A 60 -12.02 -3.76 10.16
CA CYS A 60 -10.76 -3.06 9.88
C CYS A 60 -10.99 -1.92 8.89
N TYR A 61 -10.06 -0.96 8.88
CA TYR A 61 -9.91 0.00 7.78
C TYR A 61 -8.51 -0.13 7.19
N GLY A 62 -8.35 0.29 5.93
CA GLY A 62 -7.06 0.29 5.25
C GLY A 62 -6.31 1.59 5.54
N ARG A 63 -5.18 1.51 6.25
CA ARG A 63 -4.29 2.66 6.45
C ARG A 63 -3.13 2.59 5.47
N VAL A 64 -3.01 3.58 4.59
CA VAL A 64 -1.77 3.81 3.83
C VAL A 64 -0.78 4.50 4.77
N ALA A 65 0.37 3.88 4.97
CA ALA A 65 1.39 4.34 5.92
C ALA A 65 2.74 4.49 5.21
N PRO A 66 3.63 5.38 5.70
CA PRO A 66 4.89 5.63 5.05
C PRO A 66 5.83 4.43 5.20
N ARG A 67 6.66 4.21 4.17
CA ARG A 67 7.78 3.26 4.26
C ARG A 67 8.92 3.95 4.99
N SER A 68 9.33 3.42 6.14
CA SER A 68 10.35 4.06 7.01
C SER A 68 11.64 4.44 6.28
N GLY A 69 12.10 3.61 5.35
CA GLY A 69 13.28 3.91 4.53
C GLY A 69 13.10 5.11 3.60
N LEU A 70 11.89 5.35 3.07
CA LEU A 70 11.60 6.51 2.24
C LEU A 70 11.45 7.78 3.09
N ALA A 71 10.79 7.66 4.24
CA ALA A 71 10.65 8.75 5.19
C ALA A 71 12.03 9.21 5.72
N ALA A 72 12.85 8.29 6.21
CA ALA A 72 14.13 8.62 6.83
C ALA A 72 15.19 9.12 5.84
N LYS A 73 15.21 8.60 4.61
CA LYS A 73 16.26 8.93 3.62
C LYS A 73 15.88 10.07 2.67
N PHE A 74 14.60 10.18 2.34
CA PHE A 74 14.11 11.10 1.30
C PHE A 74 13.04 12.06 1.80
N GLY A 75 12.62 11.98 3.07
CA GLY A 75 11.59 12.86 3.63
C GLY A 75 10.20 12.63 3.01
N ILE A 76 9.93 11.43 2.50
CA ILE A 76 8.65 11.10 1.85
C ILE A 76 7.68 10.56 2.91
N ASP A 77 6.52 11.20 3.01
CA ASP A 77 5.43 10.80 3.91
C ASP A 77 4.12 10.51 3.13
N THR A 78 3.16 9.87 3.79
CA THR A 78 1.83 9.58 3.25
C THR A 78 0.77 10.32 4.06
N GLY A 79 0.10 11.29 3.44
CA GLY A 79 -0.95 12.11 4.07
C GLY A 79 -0.75 13.58 3.79
#